data_AF-A0A958QU09-F1
#
_entry.id   AF-A0A958QU09-F1
#
_cell.length_a   1.000
_cell.length_b   1.000
_cell.length_c   1.000
_cell.angle_alpha   90.00
_cell.angle_beta   90.00
_cell.angle_gamma   90.00
#
_symmetry.space_group_name_H-M   'P 1'
#
loop_
_entity.id
_entity.type
_entity.pdbx_description
1 polymer ?
#
loop_
_entity_poly.entity_id
_entity_poly.type
_entity_poly.pdbx_seq_one_letter_code
_entity_poly.pdbx_strand_id
1 'polypeptide(L)'
;AEFRDALNVAEEEDVNRRIHAGIEFNFSDALFVRAGMNQRYWTAGLELAVMNYQIQLATYGEDIGPDNTPLEDRRYVGKFAYRF
;
A
#
# COMPACT_ATOMS: atom_id res chain seq x y z
N ALA A 1 34.06 12.86 -16.53
CA ALA A 1 32.93 13.77 -16.27
C ALA A 1 31.68 12.92 -16.10
N GLU A 2 31.63 12.11 -15.04
CA GLU A 2 30.69 10.98 -14.91
C GLU A 2 29.88 11.00 -13.61
N PHE A 3 30.14 11.92 -12.69
CA PHE A 3 29.43 12.00 -11.41
C PHE A 3 28.13 12.81 -11.44
N ARG A 4 27.78 13.46 -12.57
CA ARG A 4 26.52 14.23 -12.70
C ARG A 4 25.38 13.47 -13.38
N ASP A 5 25.67 12.36 -14.05
CA ASP A 5 24.68 11.60 -14.84
C ASP A 5 23.96 10.52 -13.99
N ALA A 6 24.65 9.93 -13.02
CA ALA A 6 24.06 8.96 -12.08
C ALA A 6 23.10 9.59 -11.04
N LEU A 7 23.21 10.90 -10.81
CA LEU A 7 22.39 11.65 -9.83
C LEU A 7 21.14 12.29 -10.44
N ASN A 8 20.96 12.27 -11.76
CA ASN A 8 19.84 12.98 -12.42
C ASN A 8 18.82 12.05 -13.09
N VAL A 9 19.20 10.80 -13.42
CA VAL A 9 18.33 9.87 -14.16
C VAL A 9 17.75 8.75 -13.27
N ALA A 10 18.32 8.50 -12.08
CA ALA A 10 17.93 7.39 -11.20
C ALA A 10 17.22 7.81 -9.90
N GLU A 11 17.21 9.10 -9.55
CA GLU A 11 16.95 9.50 -8.15
C GLU A 11 15.48 9.89 -7.85
N GLU A 12 14.69 10.37 -8.83
CA GLU A 12 13.39 11.00 -8.51
C GLU A 12 12.16 10.16 -8.91
N GLU A 13 12.19 9.40 -10.00
CA GLU A 13 11.03 8.60 -10.45
C GLU A 13 10.97 7.20 -9.86
N ASP A 14 12.13 6.54 -9.67
CA ASP A 14 12.18 5.14 -9.23
C ASP A 14 12.11 5.00 -7.70
N VAL A 15 12.68 5.95 -6.96
CA VAL A 15 12.62 5.97 -5.48
C VAL A 15 11.17 6.15 -5.01
N ASN A 16 10.41 7.02 -5.68
CA ASN A 16 9.02 7.31 -5.33
C ASN A 16 8.09 6.10 -5.56
N ARG A 17 8.43 5.20 -6.51
CA ARG A 17 7.74 3.92 -6.73
C ARG A 17 8.10 2.84 -5.71
N ARG A 18 9.11 3.06 -4.87
CA ARG A 18 9.56 2.08 -3.85
C ARG A 18 9.20 2.49 -2.42
N ILE A 19 8.73 3.72 -2.23
CA ILE A 19 8.34 4.22 -0.91
C ILE A 19 6.97 3.65 -0.53
N HIS A 20 6.94 3.06 0.66
CA HIS A 20 5.74 2.55 1.30
C HIS A 20 5.72 3.11 2.71
N ALA A 21 4.67 3.84 3.06
CA ALA A 21 4.49 4.39 4.38
C ALA A 21 3.07 4.09 4.84
N GLY A 22 2.88 3.67 6.08
CA GLY A 22 1.57 3.33 6.59
C GLY A 22 1.49 3.50 8.09
N ILE A 23 0.28 3.76 8.55
CA ILE A 23 -0.11 3.80 9.95
C ILE A 23 -1.16 2.73 10.19
N GLU A 24 -1.02 2.04 11.32
CA GLU A 24 -1.99 1.07 11.79
C GLU A 24 -2.50 1.51 13.16
N PHE A 25 -3.82 1.58 13.28
CA PHE A 25 -4.51 1.80 14.54
C PHE A 25 -5.21 0.52 14.95
N ASN A 26 -4.83 0.01 16.11
CA ASN A 26 -5.56 -1.08 16.75
C ASN A 26 -6.52 -0.51 17.80
N PHE A 27 -7.78 -0.94 17.72
CA PHE A 27 -8.82 -0.67 18.70
C PHE A 27 -9.23 -1.97 19.39
N SER A 28 -8.90 -2.06 20.68
CA SER A 28 -9.32 -3.14 21.58
C SER A 28 -9.07 -4.56 21.04
N ASP A 29 -7.96 -4.77 20.33
CA ASP A 29 -7.56 -6.09 19.76
C ASP A 29 -8.56 -6.70 18.75
N ALA A 30 -9.68 -6.02 18.47
CA ALA A 30 -10.78 -6.54 17.66
C ALA A 30 -10.95 -5.80 16.33
N LEU A 31 -10.64 -4.50 16.29
CA LEU A 31 -10.73 -3.68 15.08
C LEU A 31 -9.36 -3.08 14.76
N PHE A 32 -8.87 -3.32 13.56
CA PHE A 32 -7.62 -2.81 13.05
C PHE A 32 -7.92 -1.93 11.84
N VAL A 33 -7.54 -0.66 11.91
CA VAL A 33 -7.67 0.28 10.81
C VAL A 33 -6.28 0.61 10.31
N ARG A 34 -6.04 0.35 9.03
CA ARG A 34 -4.77 0.61 8.35
C ARG A 34 -4.99 1.70 7.32
N ALA A 35 -4.11 2.67 7.27
CA ALA A 35 -4.06 3.65 6.20
C ALA A 35 -2.62 3.86 5.80
N GLY A 36 -2.35 4.08 4.52
CA GLY A 36 -1.00 4.26 4.06
C GLY A 36 -0.92 4.81 2.65
N MET A 37 0.29 4.78 2.12
CA MET A 37 0.63 5.12 0.76
C MET A 37 1.54 4.02 0.24
N ASN A 38 1.15 3.48 -0.91
CA ASN A 38 1.90 2.51 -1.69
C ASN A 38 2.33 3.24 -2.95
N GLN A 39 3.63 3.53 -3.06
CA GLN A 39 4.16 4.37 -4.12
C GLN A 39 3.58 5.80 -4.03
N ARG A 40 2.71 6.17 -4.97
CA ARG A 40 1.99 7.45 -5.02
C ARG A 40 0.53 7.35 -4.59
N TYR A 41 0.00 6.14 -4.40
CA TYR A 41 -1.42 5.92 -4.20
C TYR A 41 -1.74 5.61 -2.74
N TRP A 42 -2.82 6.20 -2.26
CA TRP A 42 -3.31 5.93 -0.91
C TRP A 42 -3.81 4.49 -0.80
N THR A 43 -3.59 3.90 0.36
CA THR A 43 -4.09 2.58 0.75
C THR A 43 -4.94 2.73 1.99
N ALA A 44 -5.98 1.90 2.08
CA ALA A 44 -6.80 1.80 3.27
C ALA A 44 -7.14 0.33 3.52
N GLY A 45 -7.16 -0.06 4.79
CA GLY A 45 -7.49 -1.39 5.23
C GLY A 45 -8.32 -1.35 6.50
N LEU A 46 -9.25 -2.27 6.59
CA LEU A 46 -10.04 -2.52 7.78
C LEU A 46 -9.98 -4.02 8.06
N GLU A 47 -9.68 -4.36 9.30
CA GLU A 47 -9.68 -5.73 9.76
C GLU A 47 -10.50 -5.85 11.04
N LEU A 48 -11.35 -6.87 11.07
CA LEU A 48 -12.19 -7.24 12.20
C LEU A 48 -11.79 -8.65 12.63
N ALA A 49 -11.23 -8.75 13.83
CA ALA A 49 -10.92 -10.01 14.49
C ALA A 49 -11.93 -10.22 15.62
N VAL A 50 -12.79 -11.23 15.48
CA VAL A 50 -13.82 -11.57 16.46
C VAL A 50 -13.71 -13.05 16.81
N MET A 51 -13.22 -13.34 18.01
CA MET A 51 -13.04 -14.70 18.55
C MET A 51 -12.29 -15.61 17.55
N ASN A 52 -13.05 -16.41 16.79
CA ASN A 52 -12.56 -17.41 15.85
C ASN A 52 -12.59 -16.93 14.39
N TYR A 53 -13.09 -15.74 14.12
CA TYR A 53 -13.26 -15.19 12.78
C TYR A 53 -12.35 -13.98 12.59
N GLN A 54 -11.71 -13.89 11.43
CA GLN A 54 -10.95 -12.72 11.02
C GLN A 54 -11.39 -12.33 9.62
N ILE A 55 -11.86 -11.09 9.48
CA ILE A 55 -12.26 -10.49 8.23
C ILE A 55 -11.30 -9.34 7.96
N GLN A 56 -10.66 -9.33 6.80
CA GLN A 56 -9.81 -8.23 6.38
C GLN A 56 -10.29 -7.72 5.02
N LEU A 57 -10.42 -6.42 4.92
CA LEU A 57 -10.72 -5.70 3.70
C LEU A 57 -9.59 -4.71 3.48
N ALA A 58 -9.03 -4.66 2.29
CA ALA A 58 -8.00 -3.70 1.94
C ALA A 58 -8.21 -3.19 0.53
N THR A 59 -7.88 -1.93 0.31
CA THR A 59 -7.78 -1.33 -0.99
C THR A 59 -6.45 -0.61 -1.12
N TYR A 60 -5.83 -0.76 -2.28
CA TYR A 60 -4.60 -0.09 -2.62
C TYR A 60 -4.60 0.24 -4.11
N GLY A 61 -3.96 1.35 -4.45
CA GLY A 61 -3.65 1.68 -5.83
C GLY A 61 -2.28 1.14 -6.20
N GLU A 62 -2.16 0.58 -7.40
CA GLU A 62 -0.90 0.23 -8.02
C GLU A 62 -0.74 1.03 -9.31
N ASP A 63 0.47 1.52 -9.58
CA ASP A 63 0.78 2.12 -10.87
C ASP A 63 1.07 1.00 -11.88
N ILE A 64 0.27 0.93 -12.94
CA ILE A 64 0.48 -0.02 -14.06
C ILE A 64 0.86 0.69 -15.36
N GLY A 65 1.18 1.98 -15.28
CA GLY A 65 1.46 2.83 -16.43
C GLY A 65 2.91 2.69 -16.92
N PRO A 66 3.18 2.98 -18.21
CA PRO A 66 4.55 3.20 -18.68
C PRO A 66 5.15 4.44 -18.00
N ASP A 67 6.48 4.53 -17.90
CA ASP A 67 7.22 5.50 -17.08
C ASP A 67 6.71 6.95 -17.10
N ASN A 68 6.15 7.40 -18.22
CA ASN A 68 5.71 8.79 -18.43
C ASN A 68 4.19 8.99 -18.41
N THR A 69 3.40 7.98 -18.06
CA THR A 69 1.93 8.06 -17.99
C THR A 69 1.41 7.22 -16.83
N PRO A 70 1.34 7.77 -15.61
CA PRO A 70 0.86 7.04 -14.44
C PRO A 70 -0.61 6.66 -14.64
N LEU A 71 -0.91 5.36 -14.53
CA LEU A 71 -2.26 4.82 -14.61
C LEU A 71 -2.58 4.10 -13.31
N GLU A 72 -3.58 4.62 -12.58
CA GLU A 72 -4.02 4.02 -11.32
C GLU A 72 -4.86 2.77 -11.61
N ASP A 73 -4.40 1.61 -11.12
CA ASP A 73 -5.23 0.42 -10.94
C ASP A 73 -5.64 0.28 -9.47
N ARG A 74 -6.93 0.51 -9.19
CA ARG A 74 -7.48 0.43 -7.83
C ARG A 74 -7.92 -1.00 -7.54
N ARG A 75 -7.20 -1.69 -6.66
CA ARG A 75 -7.53 -3.06 -6.25
C ARG A 75 -8.28 -3.08 -4.93
N TYR A 76 -9.16 -4.07 -4.82
CA TYR A 76 -9.93 -4.38 -3.62
C TYR A 76 -9.67 -5.83 -3.26
N VAL A 77 -9.19 -6.07 -2.04
CA VAL A 77 -8.86 -7.38 -1.53
C VAL A 77 -9.70 -7.65 -0.30
N GLY A 78 -10.42 -8.77 -0.33
CA GLY A 78 -11.14 -9.30 0.83
C GLY A 78 -10.54 -10.63 1.25
N LYS A 79 -10.25 -10.78 2.54
CA LYS A 79 -9.79 -12.01 3.14
C LYS A 79 -10.69 -12.38 4.30
N PHE A 80 -11.12 -13.63 4.31
CA PHE A 80 -11.82 -14.24 5.41
C PHE A 80 -10.98 -15.41 5.95
N ALA A 81 -10.86 -15.51 7.26
CA ALA A 81 -10.21 -16.63 7.92
C ALA A 81 -11.03 -17.08 9.13
N TYR A 82 -11.06 -18.39 9.33
CA TYR A 82 -11.61 -19.05 10.51
C TYR A 82 -10.48 -19.78 11.23
N ARG A 83 -10.30 -19.49 12.51
CA ARG A 83 -9.31 -20.14 13.41
C ARG A 83 -10.06 -21.13 14.31
N PHE A 84 -9.61 -22.38 14.30
CA PHE A 84 -10.15 -23.52 15.05
C PHE A 84 -9.08 -24.13 15.95
#